data_AF-X1RQU7-F1
#
_entry.id   AF-X1RQU7-F1
#
_cell.length_a   1.000
_cell.length_b   1.000
_cell.length_c   1.000
_cell.angle_alpha   90.00
_cell.angle_beta   90.00
_cell.angle_gamma   90.00
#
_symmetry.space_group_name_H-M   'P 1'
#
loop_
_entity.id
_entity.type
_entity.pdbx_description
1 polymer ?
#
loop_
_entity_poly.entity_id
_entity_poly.type
_entity_poly.pdbx_seq_one_letter_code
_entity_poly.pdbx_strand_id
1 'polypeptide(L)'
;MSADAVNLIPDNLDFVYIDGNHAYEFVKEDIKNYWPKVKKGGVFGGHDYYNLSKAREVKKAVDEFVKENKLKLFTGNIDWWVVK
;
A
#
# COMPACT_ATOMS: atom_id res chain seq x y z
N MET A 1 -9.16 -13.77 4.33
CA MET A 1 -8.49 -12.93 3.30
C MET A 1 -7.90 -11.69 3.97
N SER A 2 -7.03 -10.93 3.31
CA SER A 2 -6.49 -9.68 3.87
C SER A 2 -7.60 -8.72 4.31
N ALA A 3 -8.67 -8.61 3.53
CA ALA A 3 -9.85 -7.81 3.84
C ALA A 3 -10.61 -8.26 5.11
N ASP A 4 -10.55 -9.53 5.50
CA ASP A 4 -11.19 -10.00 6.74
C ASP A 4 -10.32 -9.67 7.97
N ALA A 5 -8.99 -9.75 7.80
CA ALA A 5 -8.03 -9.55 8.87
C ALA A 5 -7.96 -8.10 9.37
N VAL A 6 -8.33 -7.12 8.54
CA VAL A 6 -8.31 -5.69 8.88
C VAL A 6 -9.05 -5.39 10.20
N ASN A 7 -10.14 -6.11 10.49
CA ASN A 7 -10.97 -5.90 11.67
C ASN A 7 -10.32 -6.39 12.97
N LEU A 8 -9.27 -7.21 12.87
CA LEU A 8 -8.51 -7.74 14.01
C LEU A 8 -7.31 -6.86 14.37
N ILE A 9 -6.97 -5.89 13.51
CA ILE A 9 -5.75 -5.10 13.61
C ILE A 9 -6.08 -3.75 14.26
N PRO A 10 -5.34 -3.32 15.30
CA PRO A 10 -5.59 -2.03 15.94
C PRO A 10 -5.25 -0.86 15.00
N ASP A 11 -5.72 0.32 15.37
CA ASP A 11 -5.35 1.56 14.69
C ASP A 11 -4.05 2.15 15.27
N ASN A 12 -3.55 3.24 14.68
CA ASN A 12 -2.31 3.94 15.03
C ASN A 12 -1.03 3.12 14.85
N LEU A 13 -0.99 2.30 13.80
CA LEU A 13 0.18 1.51 13.44
C LEU A 13 1.36 2.41 13.02
N ASP A 14 2.56 2.05 13.47
CA ASP A 14 3.82 2.68 13.06
C ASP A 14 4.20 2.35 11.61
N PHE A 15 3.90 1.13 11.19
CA PHE A 15 4.35 0.58 9.92
C PHE A 15 3.33 -0.43 9.38
N VAL A 16 3.06 -0.37 8.07
CA VAL A 16 2.34 -1.41 7.34
C VAL A 16 3.03 -1.67 6.00
N TYR A 17 3.13 -2.94 5.64
CA TYR A 17 3.74 -3.41 4.40
C TYR A 17 2.80 -4.37 3.68
N ILE A 18 2.46 -4.07 2.42
CA ILE A 18 1.57 -4.86 1.58
C ILE A 18 2.38 -5.69 0.59
N ASP A 19 2.28 -7.00 0.70
CA ASP A 19 2.84 -7.98 -0.24
C ASP A 19 1.87 -9.17 -0.38
N GLY A 20 0.67 -8.81 -0.85
CA GLY A 20 -0.49 -9.70 -0.91
C GLY A 20 -0.81 -10.14 -2.34
N ASN A 21 -2.05 -9.92 -2.76
CA ASN A 21 -2.46 -10.24 -4.13
C ASN A 21 -2.06 -9.11 -5.08
N HIS A 22 -1.47 -9.45 -6.22
CA HIS A 22 -0.93 -8.48 -7.18
C HIS A 22 -1.92 -8.03 -8.25
N ALA A 23 -3.21 -8.38 -8.15
CA ALA A 23 -4.23 -7.79 -9.00
C ALA A 23 -4.71 -6.45 -8.44
N TYR A 24 -4.94 -5.47 -9.33
CA TYR A 24 -5.21 -4.08 -8.98
C TYR A 24 -6.32 -3.91 -7.94
N GLU A 25 -7.44 -4.64 -8.09
CA GLU A 25 -8.59 -4.54 -7.17
C GLU A 25 -8.22 -4.92 -5.73
N PHE A 26 -7.39 -5.96 -5.54
CA PHE A 26 -6.97 -6.38 -4.21
C PHE A 26 -5.92 -5.43 -3.62
N VAL A 27 -4.97 -4.93 -4.42
CA VAL A 27 -4.01 -3.91 -3.96
C VAL A 27 -4.74 -2.65 -3.54
N LYS A 28 -5.73 -2.20 -4.33
CA LYS A 28 -6.55 -1.03 -4.01
C LYS A 28 -7.39 -1.24 -2.75
N GLU A 29 -7.96 -2.43 -2.58
CA GLU A 29 -8.69 -2.81 -1.37
C GLU A 29 -7.78 -2.79 -0.13
N ASP A 30 -6.59 -3.39 -0.22
CA ASP A 30 -5.59 -3.38 0.85
C ASP A 30 -5.15 -1.94 1.18
N ILE A 31 -4.84 -1.12 0.17
CA ILE A 31 -4.51 0.30 0.37
C ILE A 31 -5.64 1.01 1.13
N LYS A 32 -6.89 0.85 0.69
CA LYS A 32 -8.07 1.50 1.30
C LYS A 32 -8.30 1.04 2.74
N ASN A 33 -8.09 -0.23 3.02
CA ASN A 33 -8.36 -0.85 4.32
C ASN A 33 -7.27 -0.52 5.35
N TYR A 34 -6.01 -0.52 4.93
CA TYR A 34 -4.88 -0.41 5.85
C TYR A 34 -4.31 1.00 5.97
N TRP A 35 -4.46 1.87 4.94
CA TRP A 35 -3.99 3.25 5.03
C TRP A 35 -4.59 4.02 6.22
N PRO A 36 -5.90 3.92 6.55
CA PRO A 36 -6.48 4.61 7.70
C PRO A 36 -5.86 4.19 9.04
N LYS A 37 -5.36 2.94 9.14
CA LYS A 37 -4.78 2.39 10.37
C LYS A 37 -3.40 2.92 10.69
N VAL A 38 -2.67 3.43 9.70
CA VAL A 38 -1.35 4.03 9.92
C VAL A 38 -1.50 5.37 10.64
N LYS A 39 -0.69 5.60 11.67
CA LYS A 39 -0.65 6.90 12.37
C LYS A 39 0.01 7.99 11.51
N LYS A 40 -0.20 9.26 11.86
CA LYS A 40 0.58 10.37 11.28
C LYS A 40 2.06 10.21 11.66
N GLY A 41 2.94 10.34 10.67
CA GLY A 41 4.38 10.04 10.75
C GLY A 41 4.73 8.57 10.57
N GLY A 42 3.74 7.67 10.43
CA GLY A 42 3.95 6.25 10.15
C GLY A 42 4.27 5.99 8.68
N VAL A 43 4.84 4.82 8.42
CA VAL A 43 5.25 4.40 7.08
C VAL A 43 4.26 3.39 6.52
N PHE A 44 3.84 3.61 5.28
CA PHE A 44 2.96 2.71 4.53
C PHE A 44 3.63 2.34 3.23
N GLY A 45 3.78 1.05 2.95
CA GLY A 45 4.46 0.61 1.74
C GLY A 45 4.07 -0.80 1.32
N GLY A 46 4.82 -1.31 0.34
CA GLY A 46 4.62 -2.65 -0.18
C GLY A 46 5.63 -3.01 -1.26
N HIS A 47 5.41 -4.18 -1.83
CA HIS A 47 6.31 -4.80 -2.80
C HIS A 47 5.83 -4.60 -4.26
N ASP A 48 6.59 -5.15 -5.22
CA ASP A 48 6.23 -5.29 -6.64
C ASP A 48 5.86 -4.02 -7.40
N TYR A 49 6.44 -2.86 -7.06
CA TYR A 49 6.20 -1.60 -7.77
C TYR A 49 6.82 -1.54 -9.19
N TYR A 50 7.92 -2.26 -9.44
CA TYR A 50 8.62 -2.26 -10.74
C TYR A 50 8.75 -3.64 -11.42
N ASN A 51 8.12 -4.69 -10.90
CA ASN A 51 8.08 -6.03 -11.49
C ASN A 51 7.36 -6.10 -12.86
N LEU A 52 8.09 -6.29 -13.96
CA LEU A 52 7.58 -6.23 -15.34
C LEU A 52 6.38 -7.14 -15.67
N SER A 53 6.14 -8.22 -14.90
CA SER A 53 5.07 -9.18 -15.15
C SER A 53 3.74 -8.83 -14.47
N LYS A 54 3.77 -8.34 -13.22
CA LYS A 54 2.59 -8.08 -12.37
C LYS A 54 2.53 -6.66 -11.78
N ALA A 55 3.62 -5.91 -11.83
CA ALA A 55 3.67 -4.56 -11.27
C ALA A 55 2.83 -3.55 -12.00
N ARG A 56 2.36 -3.82 -13.22
CA ARG A 56 1.48 -2.84 -13.90
C ARG A 56 0.24 -2.55 -13.05
N GLU A 57 -0.31 -3.57 -12.42
CA GLU A 57 -1.50 -3.44 -11.58
C GLU A 57 -1.17 -2.83 -10.20
N VAL A 58 -0.09 -3.29 -9.56
CA VAL A 58 0.40 -2.74 -8.28
C VAL A 58 0.76 -1.26 -8.44
N LYS A 59 1.63 -0.95 -9.41
CA LYS A 59 2.08 0.41 -9.71
C LYS A 59 0.89 1.32 -9.99
N LYS A 60 -0.09 0.87 -10.78
CA LYS A 60 -1.28 1.67 -11.07
C LYS A 60 -2.06 2.01 -9.80
N ALA A 61 -2.32 1.04 -8.93
CA ALA A 61 -3.02 1.28 -7.66
C ALA A 61 -2.25 2.25 -6.75
N VAL A 62 -0.92 2.11 -6.67
CA VAL A 62 -0.05 2.97 -5.87
C VAL A 62 0.00 4.39 -6.45
N ASP A 63 0.16 4.55 -7.76
CA ASP A 63 0.20 5.85 -8.44
C ASP A 63 -1.09 6.65 -8.20
N GLU A 64 -2.25 5.99 -8.34
CA GLU A 64 -3.56 6.60 -8.09
C GLU A 64 -3.68 7.04 -6.62
N PHE A 65 -3.38 6.14 -5.68
CA PHE A 65 -3.39 6.43 -4.24
C PHE A 65 -2.51 7.63 -3.88
N VAL A 66 -1.26 7.64 -4.35
CA VAL A 66 -0.29 8.72 -4.10
C VAL A 66 -0.78 10.05 -4.67
N LYS A 67 -1.31 10.04 -5.90
CA LYS A 67 -1.81 11.24 -6.58
C LYS A 67 -3.04 11.82 -5.88
N GLU A 68 -4.01 10.98 -5.55
CA GLU A 68 -5.26 11.38 -4.86
C GLU A 68 -4.97 12.00 -3.49
N ASN A 69 -4.00 11.45 -2.75
CA ASN A 69 -3.64 11.89 -1.41
C ASN A 69 -2.51 12.94 -1.39
N LYS A 70 -1.99 13.35 -2.56
CA LYS A 70 -0.87 14.30 -2.71
C LYS A 70 0.37 13.90 -1.89
N LEU A 71 0.68 12.61 -1.88
CA LEU A 71 1.77 12.05 -1.08
C LEU A 71 3.10 12.11 -1.84
N LYS A 72 4.21 12.12 -1.09
CA LYS A 72 5.54 11.88 -1.66
C LYS A 72 5.81 10.38 -1.66
N LEU A 73 5.94 9.83 -2.87
CA LEU A 73 6.32 8.42 -3.07
C LEU A 73 7.83 8.25 -3.04
N PHE A 74 8.27 7.22 -2.32
CA PHE A 74 9.63 6.71 -2.34
C PHE A 74 9.64 5.30 -2.92
N THR A 75 10.70 4.96 -3.63
CA THR A 75 10.89 3.62 -4.21
C THR A 75 12.33 3.16 -4.02
N GLY A 76 12.53 1.85 -3.96
CA GLY A 76 13.85 1.21 -3.87
C GLY A 76 13.76 -0.24 -4.30
N ASN A 77 14.65 -0.69 -5.19
CA ASN A 77 14.51 -1.98 -5.89
C ASN A 77 13.11 -2.13 -6.51
N ILE A 78 12.27 -3.02 -5.95
CA ILE A 78 10.88 -3.21 -6.36
C ILE A 78 9.88 -2.80 -5.26
N ASP A 79 10.37 -2.23 -4.16
CA ASP A 79 9.57 -1.73 -3.05
C ASP A 79 9.13 -0.28 -3.25
N TRP A 80 8.01 0.06 -2.63
CA TRP A 80 7.46 1.40 -2.56
C TRP A 80 7.02 1.75 -1.15
N TRP A 81 7.12 3.02 -0.76
CA TRP A 81 6.55 3.50 0.50
C TRP A 81 6.26 5.01 0.48
N VAL A 82 5.40 5.42 1.40
CA VAL A 82 5.05 6.81 1.73
C VAL A 82 5.15 7.01 3.25
N VAL A 83 5.27 8.27 3.66
CA VAL A 83 5.11 8.68 5.07
C VAL A 83 3.79 9.44 5.19
N LYS A 84 2.93 9.02 6.12
CA LYS A 84 1.63 9.65 6.40
C LYS A 84 1.76 10.92 7.23
#